data_AF-A0A0C2DG14-F1
#
_entry.id   AF-A0A0C2DG14-F1
#
_cell.length_a   1.000
_cell.length_b   1.000
_cell.length_c   1.000
_cell.angle_alpha   90.00
_cell.angle_beta   90.00
_cell.angle_gamma   90.00
#
_symmetry.space_group_name_H-M   'P 1'
#
loop_
_entity.id
_entity.type
_entity.pdbx_description
1 polymer ?
#
loop_
_entity_poly.entity_id
_entity_poly.type
_entity_poly.pdbx_seq_one_letter_code
_entity_poly.pdbx_strand_id
1 'polypeptide(L)'
;MEGNSSTEQPSESLRWFWKGLRGKTTEPVMREMVDQEPIPADWTYSTYCRKYLDESVYIPVQYRDTGYKTFGAQDYSASLLNFPNCVGLEKREFQHSYRPFDLLLTMDRKLKIAHETAPCLGSHNNMLKYLEKFLNSYKGGFVCFYCD
;
A
#
# COMPACT_ATOMS: atom_id res chain seq x y z
N MET A 1 5.72 -25.32 -21.53
CA MET A 1 6.11 -23.92 -21.73
C MET A 1 6.29 -23.33 -20.35
N GLU A 2 7.55 -23.27 -19.92
CA GLU A 2 7.96 -22.87 -18.57
C GLU A 2 7.83 -21.35 -18.44
N GLY A 3 7.01 -20.89 -17.50
CA GLY A 3 6.92 -19.49 -17.10
C GLY A 3 7.48 -19.35 -15.70
N ASN A 4 8.64 -18.70 -15.58
CA ASN A 4 9.33 -18.44 -14.32
C ASN A 4 8.43 -17.69 -13.33
N SER A 5 8.01 -18.38 -12.28
CA SER A 5 7.30 -17.84 -11.12
C SER A 5 8.26 -17.75 -9.93
N SER A 6 9.15 -16.75 -9.92
CA SER A 6 9.90 -16.36 -8.71
C SER A 6 10.82 -15.18 -9.02
N THR A 7 10.32 -13.95 -8.83
CA THR A 7 11.01 -12.67 -8.53
C THR A 7 10.32 -11.49 -9.25
N GLU A 8 9.07 -11.18 -8.89
CA GLU A 8 8.51 -9.87 -9.25
C GLU A 8 8.97 -8.88 -8.18
N GLN A 9 9.98 -8.07 -8.50
CA GLN A 9 10.36 -6.93 -7.66
C GLN A 9 9.23 -5.89 -7.68
N PRO A 10 9.01 -5.12 -6.61
CA PRO A 10 8.07 -4.00 -6.65
C PRO A 10 8.43 -3.06 -7.81
N SER A 11 7.42 -2.60 -8.54
CA SER A 11 7.59 -1.60 -9.60
C SER A 11 8.37 -0.38 -9.09
N GLU A 12 9.09 0.32 -9.97
CA GLU A 12 9.84 1.52 -9.58
C GLU A 12 8.97 2.57 -8.86
N SER A 13 7.69 2.67 -9.23
CA SER A 13 6.70 3.53 -8.57
C SER A 13 6.46 3.17 -7.10
N LEU A 14 6.31 1.88 -6.78
CA LEU A 14 6.16 1.39 -5.40
C LEU A 14 7.43 1.66 -4.58
N ARG A 15 8.58 1.70 -5.25
CA ARG A 15 9.91 1.92 -4.66
C ARG A 15 10.10 3.35 -4.16
N TRP A 16 9.72 4.34 -4.98
CA TRP A 16 9.76 5.75 -4.58
C TRP A 16 8.73 6.07 -3.50
N PHE A 17 7.55 5.47 -3.60
CA PHE A 17 6.51 5.59 -2.57
C PHE A 17 7.00 5.06 -1.21
N TRP A 18 7.76 3.98 -1.19
CA TRP A 18 8.38 3.44 0.03
C TRP A 18 9.35 4.40 0.70
N LYS A 19 10.27 4.97 -0.09
CA LYS A 19 11.24 5.95 0.42
C LYS A 19 10.51 7.15 1.01
N GLY A 20 9.40 7.58 0.41
CA GLY A 20 8.58 8.66 0.95
C GLY A 20 7.92 8.31 2.29
N LEU A 21 7.35 7.12 2.43
CA LEU A 21 6.58 6.75 3.63
C LEU A 21 7.41 6.23 4.81
N ARG A 22 8.60 5.67 4.55
CA ARG A 22 9.47 5.08 5.58
C ARG A 22 10.87 5.70 5.66
N GLY A 23 11.29 6.47 4.64
CA GLY A 23 12.64 7.03 4.59
C GLY A 23 13.73 5.99 4.34
N LYS A 24 13.39 4.79 3.85
CA LYS A 24 14.33 3.67 3.63
C LYS A 24 14.29 3.19 2.19
N THR A 25 15.42 2.71 1.67
CA THR A 25 15.53 2.07 0.34
C THR A 25 15.62 0.55 0.48
N THR A 26 14.96 -0.19 -0.42
CA THR A 26 15.01 -1.67 -0.48
C THR A 26 15.91 -2.19 -1.59
N GLU A 27 16.40 -1.30 -2.45
CA GLU A 27 17.25 -1.59 -3.60
C GLU A 27 18.35 -0.53 -3.71
N PRO A 28 19.52 -0.91 -4.23
CA PRO A 28 20.61 0.04 -4.42
C PRO A 28 20.22 1.11 -5.44
N VAL A 29 20.73 2.33 -5.22
CA VAL A 29 20.63 3.40 -6.22
C VAL A 29 21.87 3.31 -7.09
N MET A 30 21.66 2.89 -8.33
CA MET A 30 22.67 2.80 -9.38
C MET A 30 23.04 4.21 -9.85
N ARG A 31 24.33 4.54 -9.89
CA ARG A 31 24.85 5.90 -10.20
C ARG A 31 25.96 5.88 -11.24
N GLU A 32 26.04 4.82 -12.05
CA GLU A 32 27.06 4.69 -13.09
C GLU A 32 26.95 5.80 -14.15
N MET A 33 25.74 6.31 -14.39
CA MET A 33 25.51 7.41 -15.34
C MET A 33 26.16 8.74 -14.93
N VAL A 34 26.59 8.88 -13.68
CA VAL A 34 27.27 10.07 -13.15
C VAL A 34 28.68 9.75 -12.64
N ASP A 35 29.26 8.62 -13.06
CA ASP A 35 30.58 8.14 -12.64
C ASP A 35 30.76 8.11 -11.11
N GLN A 36 29.68 7.75 -10.39
CA GLN A 36 29.69 7.60 -8.93
C GLN A 36 29.41 6.17 -8.50
N GLU A 37 29.92 5.81 -7.32
CA GLU A 37 29.63 4.51 -6.73
C GLU A 37 28.12 4.37 -6.39
N PRO A 38 27.56 3.16 -6.56
CA PRO A 38 26.19 2.86 -6.17
C PRO A 38 25.97 3.09 -4.68
N ILE A 39 24.82 3.65 -4.33
CA ILE A 39 24.41 3.73 -2.91
C ILE A 39 23.74 2.40 -2.56
N PRO A 40 24.21 1.67 -1.53
CA PRO A 40 23.59 0.41 -1.14
C PRO A 40 22.15 0.61 -0.62
N ALA A 41 21.35 -0.45 -0.72
CA ALA A 41 20.02 -0.46 -0.11
C ALA A 41 20.12 -0.37 1.42
N ASP A 42 19.24 0.42 2.05
CA ASP A 42 19.14 0.45 3.50
C ASP A 42 18.68 -0.91 4.06
N TRP A 43 17.75 -1.57 3.36
CA TRP A 43 17.12 -2.81 3.79
C TRP A 43 17.32 -3.95 2.78
N THR A 44 17.62 -5.12 3.33
CA THR A 44 17.65 -6.39 2.60
C THR A 44 16.26 -7.04 2.54
N TYR A 45 16.05 -7.98 1.62
CA TYR A 45 14.81 -8.75 1.52
C TYR A 45 14.39 -9.40 2.85
N SER A 46 15.34 -9.96 3.58
CA SER A 46 15.08 -10.54 4.91
C SER A 46 14.53 -9.51 5.90
N THR A 47 15.01 -8.27 5.80
CA THR A 47 14.58 -7.19 6.69
C THR A 47 13.18 -6.71 6.34
N TYR A 48 12.91 -6.35 5.08
CA TYR A 48 11.61 -5.76 4.72
C TYR A 48 10.48 -6.78 4.52
N CYS A 49 10.80 -8.05 4.24
CA CYS A 49 9.79 -9.06 3.91
C CYS A 49 9.54 -10.07 5.04
N ARG A 50 10.59 -10.48 5.78
CA ARG A 50 10.48 -11.58 6.77
C ARG A 50 10.35 -11.11 8.22
N LYS A 51 10.49 -9.82 8.48
CA LYS A 51 10.33 -9.23 9.81
C LYS A 51 9.15 -8.28 9.83
N TYR A 52 8.45 -8.22 10.95
CA TYR A 52 7.44 -7.20 11.19
C TYR A 52 8.10 -5.83 11.19
N LEU A 53 7.47 -4.88 10.50
CA LEU A 53 8.01 -3.53 10.30
C LEU A 53 7.45 -2.50 11.28
N ASP A 54 6.80 -2.95 12.36
CA ASP A 54 6.14 -2.12 13.36
C ASP A 54 7.11 -1.21 14.13
N GLU A 55 8.35 -1.67 14.34
CA GLU A 55 9.40 -0.87 15.01
C GLU A 55 10.01 0.20 14.10
N SER A 56 9.75 0.12 12.79
CA SER A 56 10.25 1.10 11.84
C SER A 56 9.23 2.21 11.59
N VAL A 57 9.75 3.43 11.38
CA VAL A 57 8.92 4.60 11.09
C VAL A 57 8.04 4.34 9.86
N TYR A 58 6.74 4.56 10.03
CA TYR A 58 5.77 4.52 8.97
C TYR A 58 4.71 5.59 9.19
N ILE A 59 4.68 6.56 8.27
CA ILE A 59 3.87 7.77 8.43
C ILE A 59 2.39 7.47 8.76
N PRO A 60 1.69 6.57 8.04
CA PRO A 60 0.28 6.28 8.36
C PRO A 60 0.04 5.76 9.78
N VAL A 61 0.98 4.98 10.32
CA VAL A 61 0.92 4.46 11.70
C VAL A 61 1.09 5.59 12.71
N GLN A 62 1.95 6.56 12.44
CA GLN A 62 2.11 7.73 13.32
C GLN A 62 0.83 8.56 13.41
N TYR A 63 0.14 8.81 12.29
CA TYR A 63 -1.16 9.49 12.29
C TYR A 63 -2.22 8.67 13.04
N ARG A 64 -2.26 7.36 12.81
CA ARG A 64 -3.18 6.46 13.53
C ARG A 64 -2.99 6.55 15.04
N ASP A 65 -1.74 6.49 15.49
CA ASP A 65 -1.37 6.43 16.91
C ASP A 65 -1.52 7.78 17.62
N THR A 66 -1.50 8.90 16.89
CA THR A 66 -1.80 10.25 17.39
C THR A 66 -3.30 10.57 17.43
N GLY A 67 -4.16 9.63 17.03
CA GLY A 67 -5.62 9.74 17.16
C GLY A 67 -6.36 10.13 15.88
N TYR A 68 -5.66 10.31 14.76
CA TYR A 68 -6.31 10.54 13.47
C TYR A 68 -7.11 9.31 13.03
N LYS A 69 -8.17 9.56 12.27
CA LYS A 69 -8.90 8.52 11.54
C LYS A 69 -8.17 8.27 10.24
N THR A 70 -7.63 7.07 10.07
CA THR A 70 -6.81 6.69 8.94
C THR A 70 -7.57 5.74 8.02
N PHE A 71 -7.45 6.01 6.73
CA PHE A 71 -8.09 5.25 5.66
C PHE A 71 -7.06 4.86 4.62
N GLY A 72 -7.04 3.58 4.28
CA GLY A 72 -6.21 3.02 3.22
C GLY A 72 -7.03 2.54 2.04
N ALA A 73 -6.74 3.08 0.87
CA ALA A 73 -7.27 2.59 -0.40
C ALA A 73 -6.10 2.26 -1.33
N GLN A 74 -5.87 0.97 -1.53
CA GLN A 74 -4.90 0.45 -2.49
C GLN A 74 -5.71 -0.29 -3.57
N ASP A 75 -5.42 -0.01 -4.83
CA ASP A 75 -6.04 -0.61 -6.02
C ASP A 75 -5.17 -1.69 -6.68
N TYR A 76 -4.01 -2.00 -6.10
CA TYR A 76 -3.10 -3.02 -6.59
C TYR A 76 -3.07 -4.25 -5.68
N SER A 77 -2.93 -5.42 -6.31
CA SER A 77 -2.99 -6.73 -5.64
C SER A 77 -1.86 -6.95 -4.63
N ALA A 78 -0.71 -6.34 -4.89
CA ALA A 78 0.45 -6.33 -4.03
C ALA A 78 0.74 -4.90 -3.57
N SER A 79 1.08 -4.75 -2.30
CA SER A 79 1.71 -3.53 -1.82
C SER A 79 2.88 -3.88 -0.95
N LEU A 80 3.66 -2.90 -0.57
CA LEU A 80 4.92 -3.19 0.10
C LEU A 80 4.74 -3.72 1.53
N LEU A 81 3.57 -3.52 2.13
CA LEU A 81 3.16 -4.15 3.40
C LEU A 81 2.26 -5.36 3.20
N ASN A 82 1.72 -5.52 2.00
CA ASN A 82 0.86 -6.63 1.62
C ASN A 82 1.39 -7.26 0.32
N PHE A 83 2.63 -7.74 0.37
CA PHE A 83 3.29 -8.42 -0.74
C PHE A 83 3.21 -9.93 -0.50
N PRO A 84 2.98 -10.76 -1.54
CA PRO A 84 2.95 -12.21 -1.38
C PRO A 84 4.19 -12.73 -0.63
N ASN A 85 3.97 -13.54 0.40
CA ASN A 85 5.00 -14.14 1.26
C ASN A 85 5.78 -13.16 2.17
N CYS A 86 5.37 -11.90 2.27
CA CYS A 86 5.92 -10.96 3.25
C CYS A 86 4.99 -10.79 4.44
N VAL A 87 5.56 -10.60 5.64
CA VAL A 87 4.79 -10.48 6.89
C VAL A 87 4.20 -9.09 7.10
N GLY A 88 4.83 -8.05 6.55
CA GLY A 88 4.32 -6.68 6.62
C GLY A 88 4.33 -6.09 8.03
N LEU A 89 3.18 -5.58 8.48
CA LEU A 89 2.96 -5.06 9.82
C LEU A 89 2.11 -6.03 10.65
N GLU A 90 2.45 -6.18 11.92
CA GLU A 90 1.64 -6.90 12.89
C GLU A 90 0.38 -6.09 13.23
N LYS A 91 0.54 -4.78 13.44
CA LYS A 91 -0.58 -3.86 13.69
C LYS A 91 -1.07 -3.25 12.39
N ARG A 92 -2.37 -3.41 12.12
CA ARG A 92 -3.05 -2.83 10.94
C ARG A 92 -2.74 -1.36 10.75
N GLU A 93 -2.17 -1.01 9.61
CA GLU A 93 -1.75 0.35 9.25
C GLU A 93 -2.90 1.37 9.29
N PHE A 94 -4.11 0.95 8.91
CA PHE A 94 -5.29 1.80 8.79
C PHE A 94 -6.43 1.25 9.63
N GLN A 95 -7.22 2.12 10.26
CA GLN A 95 -8.44 1.69 10.93
C GLN A 95 -9.54 1.31 9.92
N HIS A 96 -9.53 1.94 8.74
CA HIS A 96 -10.42 1.63 7.62
C HIS A 96 -9.63 1.25 6.38
N SER A 97 -10.02 0.17 5.71
CA SER A 97 -9.33 -0.31 4.52
C SER A 97 -10.31 -0.74 3.44
N TYR A 98 -10.04 -0.33 2.20
CA TYR A 98 -10.77 -0.77 1.01
C TYR A 98 -10.39 -2.20 0.57
N ARG A 99 -9.20 -2.68 0.94
CA ARG A 99 -8.63 -3.95 0.46
C ARG A 99 -9.54 -5.18 0.65
N PRO A 100 -10.25 -5.35 1.78
CA PRO A 100 -11.17 -6.48 1.94
C PRO A 100 -12.29 -6.49 0.89
N PHE A 101 -12.81 -5.31 0.53
CA PHE A 101 -13.85 -5.20 -0.50
C PHE A 101 -13.28 -5.50 -1.90
N ASP A 102 -12.12 -4.98 -2.22
CA ASP A 102 -11.40 -5.28 -3.47
C ASP A 102 -11.16 -6.80 -3.63
N LEU A 103 -10.69 -7.48 -2.57
CA LEU A 103 -10.52 -8.92 -2.56
C LEU A 103 -11.85 -9.65 -2.83
N LEU A 104 -12.94 -9.24 -2.18
CA LEU A 104 -14.26 -9.84 -2.40
C LEU A 104 -14.73 -9.67 -3.85
N LEU A 105 -14.50 -8.52 -4.48
CA LEU A 105 -14.79 -8.32 -5.90
C LEU A 105 -13.96 -9.24 -6.80
N THR A 106 -12.72 -9.55 -6.45
CA THR A 106 -11.91 -10.51 -7.23
C THR A 106 -12.37 -11.96 -7.08
N MET A 107 -12.98 -12.30 -5.93
CA MET A 107 -13.41 -13.67 -5.63
C MET A 107 -14.85 -13.97 -6.06
N ASP A 108 -15.73 -12.97 -6.10
CA ASP A 108 -17.14 -13.13 -6.45
C ASP A 108 -17.50 -12.41 -7.76
N ARG A 109 -17.78 -13.21 -8.79
CA ARG A 109 -18.17 -12.71 -10.11
C ARG A 109 -19.46 -11.89 -10.08
N LYS A 110 -20.44 -12.22 -9.24
CA LYS A 110 -21.70 -11.47 -9.15
C LYS A 110 -21.47 -10.10 -8.54
N LEU A 111 -20.66 -10.02 -7.49
CA LEU A 111 -20.28 -8.74 -6.89
C LEU A 111 -19.48 -7.89 -7.88
N LYS A 112 -18.52 -8.49 -8.60
CA LYS A 112 -17.77 -7.79 -9.64
C LYS A 112 -18.68 -7.22 -10.73
N ILE A 113 -19.65 -7.99 -11.20
CA ILE A 113 -20.63 -7.52 -12.20
C ILE A 113 -21.44 -6.34 -11.63
N ALA A 114 -21.95 -6.46 -10.41
CA ALA A 114 -22.80 -5.43 -9.80
C ALA A 114 -22.05 -4.12 -9.51
N HIS A 115 -20.77 -4.20 -9.11
CA HIS A 115 -20.00 -3.05 -8.63
C HIS A 115 -19.01 -2.48 -9.64
N GLU A 116 -18.65 -3.22 -10.68
CA GLU A 116 -17.69 -2.78 -11.70
C GLU A 116 -18.25 -2.90 -13.11
N THR A 117 -18.60 -4.12 -13.56
CA THR A 117 -18.87 -4.38 -14.97
C THR A 117 -20.17 -3.76 -15.48
N ALA A 118 -21.30 -4.02 -14.81
CA ALA A 118 -22.61 -3.50 -15.23
C ALA A 118 -22.74 -1.98 -15.14
N PRO A 119 -22.21 -1.30 -14.09
CA PRO A 119 -22.24 0.16 -14.03
C PRO A 119 -21.09 0.84 -14.79
N CYS A 120 -20.23 0.08 -15.50
CA CYS A 120 -19.03 0.58 -16.18
C CYS A 120 -18.08 1.36 -15.26
N LEU A 121 -17.86 0.85 -14.05
CA LEU A 121 -16.98 1.43 -13.04
C LEU A 121 -15.70 0.59 -12.88
N GLY A 122 -14.55 1.26 -12.75
CA GLY A 122 -13.31 0.63 -12.26
C GLY A 122 -13.17 0.66 -10.73
N SER A 123 -12.19 -0.09 -10.20
CA SER A 123 -11.88 -0.17 -8.75
C SER A 123 -11.71 1.20 -8.09
N HIS A 124 -11.07 2.16 -8.77
CA HIS A 124 -10.92 3.55 -8.30
C HIS A 124 -12.26 4.25 -8.00
N ASN A 125 -13.34 3.96 -8.74
CA ASN A 125 -14.65 4.55 -8.46
C ASN A 125 -15.24 4.00 -7.17
N ASN A 126 -15.05 2.71 -6.91
CA ASN A 126 -15.48 2.08 -5.68
C ASN A 126 -14.66 2.58 -4.48
N MET A 127 -13.36 2.84 -4.67
CA MET A 127 -12.52 3.50 -3.67
C MET A 127 -13.04 4.91 -3.34
N LEU A 128 -13.38 5.73 -4.34
CA LEU A 128 -13.92 7.08 -4.12
C LEU A 128 -15.26 7.05 -3.38
N LYS A 129 -16.15 6.11 -3.70
CA LYS A 129 -17.40 5.89 -2.97
C LYS A 129 -17.15 5.45 -1.52
N TYR A 130 -16.14 4.61 -1.29
CA TYR A 130 -15.79 4.18 0.05
C TYR A 130 -15.16 5.32 0.86
N LEU A 131 -14.32 6.14 0.22
CA LEU A 131 -13.77 7.37 0.78
C LEU A 131 -14.89 8.34 1.19
N GLU A 132 -15.89 8.55 0.34
CA GLU A 132 -17.06 9.37 0.66
C GLU A 132 -17.80 8.83 1.89
N LYS A 133 -18.00 7.52 1.99
CA LYS A 133 -18.62 6.89 3.18
C LYS A 133 -17.78 7.09 4.44
N PHE A 134 -16.47 6.92 4.33
CA PHE A 134 -15.53 7.16 5.42
C PHE A 134 -15.63 8.60 5.91
N LEU A 135 -15.53 9.58 5.00
CA LEU A 135 -15.70 11.00 5.27
C LEU A 135 -17.02 11.31 5.98
N ASN A 136 -18.12 10.75 5.46
CA ASN A 136 -19.46 10.97 6.02
C ASN A 136 -19.68 10.28 7.38
N SER A 137 -18.90 9.25 7.73
CA SER A 137 -18.99 8.58 9.03
C SER A 137 -18.38 9.42 10.17
N TYR A 138 -17.56 10.42 9.83
CA TYR A 138 -16.86 11.29 10.79
C TYR A 138 -17.33 12.75 10.76
N LYS A 139 -18.60 13.01 10.36
CA LYS A 139 -19.19 14.37 10.36
C LYS A 139 -19.00 15.04 11.72
N GLY A 140 -18.21 16.13 11.74
CA GLY A 140 -17.86 16.91 12.94
C GLY A 140 -16.44 16.69 13.49
N GLY A 141 -15.65 15.76 12.92
CA GLY A 141 -14.23 15.57 13.25
C GLY A 141 -13.29 16.01 12.13
N PHE A 142 -12.07 16.44 12.48
CA PHE A 142 -11.03 16.74 11.50
C PHE A 142 -10.58 15.45 10.80
N VAL A 143 -10.89 15.31 9.50
CA VAL A 143 -10.33 14.26 8.65
C VAL A 143 -9.20 14.90 7.83
N CYS A 144 -7.95 14.49 8.08
CA CYS A 144 -6.78 15.04 7.39
C CYS A 144 -6.47 14.20 6.14
N PHE A 145 -6.51 14.81 4.95
CA PHE A 145 -6.11 14.17 3.69
C PHE A 145 -4.68 14.50 3.27
N TYR A 146 -4.13 15.60 3.79
CA TYR A 146 -2.74 16.02 3.70
C TYR A 146 -2.49 16.88 4.93
N CYS A 147 -1.59 16.46 5.81
CA CYS A 147 -1.20 17.26 6.95
C CYS A 147 0.15 17.90 6.60
N ASP A 148 0.10 19.21 6.33
CA ASP A 148 1.25 20.10 6.48
C ASP A 148 1.41 20.49 7.96
#